data_AF-A0A1G2FXL7-F1
#
_entry.id   AF-A0A1G2FXL7-F1
#
_cell.length_a   1.000
_cell.length_b   1.000
_cell.length_c   1.000
_cell.angle_alpha   90.00
_cell.angle_beta   90.00
_cell.angle_gamma   90.00
#
_symmetry.space_group_name_H-M   'P 1'
#
loop_
_entity.id
_entity.type
_entity.pdbx_description
1 polymer ?
#
loop_
_entity_poly.entity_id
_entity_poly.type
_entity_poly.pdbx_seq_one_letter_code
_entity_poly.pdbx_strand_id
1 'polypeptide(L)' 'MFRLALLLYVLFLVGYAAFTAAILHHVRKYSAPGKEGRVYTRMFVAMTVALAFLSFMAFLKVPWNDLGFNVQL' A
#
# COMPACT_ATOMS: atom_id res chain seq x y z
N MET A 1 -9.94 18.79 -5.61
CA MET A 1 -10.12 17.33 -5.40
C MET A 1 -8.81 16.58 -5.31
N PHE A 2 -7.87 16.80 -6.24
CA PHE A 2 -6.55 16.18 -6.21
C PHE A 2 -5.83 16.25 -4.84
N ARG A 3 -5.81 17.43 -4.18
CA ARG A 3 -5.17 17.57 -2.86
C ARG A 3 -5.77 16.66 -1.78
N LEU A 4 -7.10 16.54 -1.75
CA LEU A 4 -7.79 15.65 -0.81
C LEU A 4 -7.53 14.18 -1.14
N ALA A 5 -7.62 13.81 -2.42
CA ALA A 5 -7.32 12.46 -2.88
C ALA A 5 -5.86 12.08 -2.56
N LEU A 6 -4.92 12.99 -2.76
CA LEU A 6 -3.51 12.82 -2.42
C LEU A 6 -3.32 12.61 -0.91
N LEU A 7 -3.98 13.42 -0.08
CA LEU A 7 -3.90 13.29 1.38
C LEU A 7 -4.45 11.93 1.86
N LEU A 8 -5.59 11.51 1.32
CA LEU A 8 -6.16 10.18 1.60
C LEU A 8 -5.26 9.05 1.09
N TYR A 9 -4.66 9.21 -0.09
CA TYR A 9 -3.74 8.23 -0.64
C TYR A 9 -2.46 8.11 0.18
N VAL A 10 -1.90 9.22 0.68
CA VAL A 10 -0.76 9.21 1.60
C VAL A 10 -1.13 8.52 2.91
N LEU A 11 -2.31 8.81 3.48
CA LEU A 11 -2.80 8.13 4.68
C LEU A 11 -2.93 6.62 4.46
N PHE A 12 -3.47 6.22 3.30
CA PHE A 12 -3.54 4.82 2.89
C PHE A 12 -2.14 4.18 2.82
N LEU A 13 -1.15 4.86 2.21
CA LEU A 13 0.22 4.34 2.12
C LEU A 13 0.88 4.20 3.51
N VAL A 14 0.65 5.15 4.42
CA VAL A 14 1.15 5.06 5.80
C VAL A 14 0.53 3.86 6.52
N GLY A 15 -0.79 3.69 6.42
CA GLY A 15 -1.49 2.53 6.97
C GLY A 15 -0.97 1.22 6.38
N TYR A 16 -0.82 1.16 5.07
CA TYR A 16 -0.28 0.01 4.35
C TYR A 16 1.14 -0.37 4.80
N ALA A 17 2.01 0.62 4.98
CA ALA A 17 3.35 0.42 5.50
C ALA A 17 3.33 -0.07 6.96
N ALA A 18 2.46 0.48 7.81
CA ALA A 18 2.30 0.05 9.19
C ALA A 18 1.82 -1.41 9.29
N PHE A 19 0.81 -1.80 8.49
CA PHE A 19 0.33 -3.19 8.42
C PHE A 19 1.41 -4.13 7.91
N THR A 20 2.11 -3.75 6.84
CA THR A 20 3.24 -4.50 6.31
C THR A 20 4.30 -4.75 7.40
N ALA A 21 4.70 -3.69 8.13
CA ALA A 21 5.67 -3.79 9.21
C ALA A 21 5.18 -4.68 10.35
N ALA A 22 3.90 -4.59 10.74
CA ALA A 22 3.30 -5.44 11.76
C ALA A 22 3.31 -6.92 11.36
N ILE A 23 2.96 -7.23 10.12
CA ILE A 23 3.02 -8.60 9.57
C ILE A 23 4.47 -9.09 9.55
N LEU A 24 5.40 -8.28 9.05
CA LEU A 24 6.82 -8.64 9.03
C LEU A 24 7.37 -8.90 10.44
N HIS A 25 6.97 -8.08 11.42
CA HIS A 25 7.36 -8.28 12.80
C HIS A 25 6.80 -9.59 13.36
N HIS A 26 5.52 -9.86 13.11
CA HIS A 26 4.85 -11.10 13.52
C HIS A 26 5.53 -12.32 12.89
N VAL A 27 5.71 -12.33 11.57
CA VAL A 27 6.37 -13.42 10.83
C VAL A 27 7.79 -13.64 11.37
N ARG A 28 8.58 -12.59 11.59
CA ARG A 28 9.93 -12.72 12.14
C ARG A 28 9.96 -13.28 13.57
N LYS A 29 8.94 -12.99 14.38
CA LYS A 29 8.86 -13.44 15.77
C LYS A 29 8.39 -14.90 15.90
N TYR A 30 7.47 -15.33 15.04
CA TYR A 30 6.80 -16.64 15.17
C TYR A 30 7.24 -17.69 14.14
N SER A 31 7.97 -17.31 13.09
CA SER A 31 8.47 -18.29 12.11
C SER A 31 9.70 -19.01 12.64
N ALA A 32 9.74 -20.35 12.48
CA ALA A 32 10.92 -21.14 12.81
C ALA A 32 12.14 -20.63 12.02
N PRO A 33 13.30 -20.42 12.66
CA PRO A 33 14.50 -19.94 11.98
C PRO A 33 14.92 -20.96 10.92
N GLY A 34 14.87 -20.56 9.64
CA GLY A 34 15.16 -21.44 8.52
C GLY A 34 15.32 -20.70 7.18
N LYS A 35 15.78 -21.41 6.15
CA LYS A 35 15.88 -20.86 4.78
C LYS A 35 14.50 -20.50 4.22
N GLU A 36 13.48 -21.27 4.54
CA GLU A 36 12.10 -21.08 4.03
C GLU A 36 11.47 -19.78 4.51
N GLY A 37 11.57 -19.45 5.80
CA GLY A 37 11.02 -18.20 6.35
C GLY A 37 11.60 -16.94 5.68
N ARG A 38 12.89 -16.98 5.28
CA ARG A 38 13.52 -15.89 4.52
C ARG A 38 12.99 -15.77 3.09
N VAL A 39 12.68 -16.89 2.43
CA VAL A 39 12.08 -16.88 1.08
C VAL A 39 10.67 -16.30 1.14
N TYR A 40 9.82 -16.76 2.07
CA TYR A 40 8.46 -16.24 2.23
C TYR A 40 8.46 -14.74 2.59
N THR A 41 9.35 -14.30 3.48
CA THR A 41 9.47 -12.88 3.82
C THR A 41 9.88 -12.05 2.60
N ARG A 42 10.82 -12.53 1.77
CA ARG A 42 11.22 -11.83 0.55
C ARG A 42 10.09 -11.77 -0.48
N MET A 43 9.38 -12.88 -0.69
CA MET A 43 8.22 -12.92 -1.58
C MET A 43 7.12 -11.96 -1.11
N PHE A 44 6.81 -11.95 0.18
CA PHE A 44 5.85 -11.03 0.77
C PHE A 44 6.25 -9.57 0.53
N VAL A 45 7.50 -9.20 0.85
CA VAL A 45 8.00 -7.83 0.61
C VAL A 45 7.93 -7.46 -0.88
N ALA A 46 8.33 -8.35 -1.77
CA ALA A 46 8.29 -8.11 -3.21
C ALA A 46 6.85 -7.87 -3.71
N MET A 47 5.88 -8.70 -3.28
CA MET A 47 4.47 -8.53 -3.63
C MET A 47 3.90 -7.23 -3.07
N THR A 48 4.24 -6.89 -1.83
CA THR A 48 3.81 -5.65 -1.17
C THR A 48 4.31 -4.41 -1.93
N VAL A 49 5.59 -4.41 -2.33
CA VAL A 49 6.17 -3.31 -3.13
C VAL A 49 5.50 -3.23 -4.50
N ALA A 50 5.26 -4.37 -5.16
CA ALA A 50 4.58 -4.41 -6.45
C ALA A 50 3.15 -3.85 -6.36
N LEU A 51 2.41 -4.20 -5.31
CA LEU A 51 1.06 -3.68 -5.06
C LEU A 51 1.06 -2.18 -4.79
N ALA A 52 2.00 -1.68 -3.99
CA ALA A 52 2.14 -0.24 -3.75
C ALA A 52 2.48 0.54 -5.03
N PHE A 53 3.31 -0.04 -5.90
CA PHE A 53 3.61 0.54 -7.21
C PHE A 53 2.40 0.56 -8.13
N LEU A 54 1.66 -0.55 -8.22
CA LEU A 54 0.44 -0.64 -9.01
C LEU A 54 -0.65 0.32 -8.50
N SER A 55 -0.81 0.45 -7.18
CA SER A 55 -1.76 1.41 -6.61
C SER A 55 -1.38 2.85 -6.94
N PHE A 56 -0.08 3.17 -6.96
CA PHE A 56 0.40 4.49 -7.34
C PHE A 56 0.12 4.79 -8.81
N MET A 57 0.40 3.83 -9.70
CA MET A 57 0.09 3.95 -11.12
C MET A 57 -1.42 4.10 -11.36
N ALA A 58 -2.25 3.37 -10.60
CA ALA A 58 -3.70 3.52 -10.66
C ALA A 58 -4.14 4.92 -10.20
N PHE A 59 -3.57 5.42 -9.11
CA PHE A 59 -3.85 6.78 -8.61
C PHE A 59 -3.52 7.83 -9.67
N LEU A 60 -2.39 7.74 -10.36
CA LEU A 60 -2.00 8.72 -11.39
C LEU A 60 -2.91 8.73 -12.62
N LYS A 61 -3.55 7.59 -12.94
CA LYS A 61 -4.45 7.48 -14.10
C LYS A 61 -5.81 8.12 -13.89
N VAL A 62 -6.20 8.40 -12.64
CA VAL A 62 -7.49 9.02 -12.36
C VAL A 62 -7.41 10.52 -12.67
N PRO A 63 -8.34 11.07 -13.47
CA PRO A 63 -8.39 12.50 -13.78
C PRO A 63 -8.97 13.29 -12.60
N TRP A 64 -8.22 13.37 -11.50
CA TRP A 64 -8.67 13.96 -10.23
C TRP A 64 -9.15 15.40 -10.31
N ASN A 65 -8.72 16.14 -11.34
CA ASN A 65 -9.14 17.53 -11.54
C ASN A 65 -10.48 17.64 -12.27
N ASP A 66 -10.84 16.62 -13.04
CA ASP A 66 -12.05 16.61 -13.86
C ASP A 66 -13.24 15.95 -13.14
N LEU A 67 -12.99 15.30 -11.99
CA LEU A 67 -13.99 14.67 -11.14
C LEU A 67 -14.90 15.66 -10.39
N GLY A 68 -15.06 16.90 -10.89
CA GLY A 68 -15.90 17.94 -10.31
C GLY A 68 -17.24 17.38 -9.84
N PHE A 69 -17.49 17.45 -8.53
CA PHE A 69 -18.74 17.06 -7.91
C PHE A 69 -19.79 18.04 -8.45
N ASN A 70 -20.50 17.66 -9.52
CA ASN A 70 -21.81 18.22 -9.84
C ASN A 70 -22.78 17.68 -8.77
N VAL A 71 -22.59 18.11 -7.53
CA VAL A 71 -23.63 17.99 -6.51
C VAL A 71 -24.59 19.12 -6.82
N GLN A 72 -25.56 18.81 -7.69
CA GLN A 72 -26.79 19.58 -7.78
C GLN A 72 -27.50 19.39 -6.44
N LEU A 73 -27.25 20.30 -5.50
CA LEU A 73 -28.05 20.51 -4.31
C LEU A 73 -29.21 21.46 -4.65
#